data_AF-A0A5E6N542-F1
#
_entry.id   AF-A0A5E6N542-F1
#
_cell.length_a   1.000
_cell.length_b   1.000
_cell.length_c   1.000
_cell.angle_alpha   90.00
_cell.angle_beta   90.00
_cell.angle_gamma   90.00
#
_symmetry.space_group_name_H-M   'P 1'
#
loop_
_entity.id
_entity.type
_entity.pdbx_description
1 polymer ?
#
loop_
_entity_poly.entity_id
_entity_poly.type
_entity_poly.pdbx_seq_one_letter_code
_entity_poly.pdbx_strand_id
1 'polypeptide(L)' 'MGVGVANIVTYKGKGTLNARLFGGANVITREGSGNSILYLLAGANVFTDFPQAMSGVPYLAV' A
#
# COMPACT_ATOMS: atom_id res chain seq x y z
N MET A 1 5.24 -3.95 10.45
CA MET A 1 6.71 -4.01 10.61
C MET A 1 7.13 -5.39 10.15
N GLY A 2 8.12 -5.51 9.27
CA GLY A 2 8.60 -6.79 8.74
C GLY A 2 10.09 -6.74 8.45
N VAL A 3 10.80 -7.83 8.76
CA VAL A 3 12.23 -7.99 8.49
C VAL A 3 12.45 -9.40 7.94
N GLY A 4 13.13 -9.52 6.80
CA GLY A 4 13.38 -10.82 6.19
C GLY A 4 13.92 -10.75 4.77
N VAL A 5 14.28 -11.90 4.18
CA VAL A 5 14.76 -11.95 2.79
C VAL A 5 13.69 -11.45 1.82
N ALA A 6 12.42 -11.79 2.07
CA ALA A 6 11.28 -11.24 1.34
C ALA A 6 10.13 -10.91 2.32
N ASN A 7 9.55 -9.71 2.20
CA ASN A 7 8.36 -9.30 2.96
C ASN A 7 7.19 -9.03 1.99
N ILE A 8 6.01 -9.55 2.30
CA ILE A 8 4.78 -9.32 1.51
C ILE A 8 3.68 -8.82 2.45
N VAL A 9 3.05 -7.69 2.09
CA VAL A 9 1.94 -7.10 2.84
C VAL A 9 0.77 -6.82 1.92
N THR A 10 -0.41 -7.29 2.29
CA THR A 10 -1.67 -6.91 1.62
C THR A 10 -2.55 -6.18 2.63
N TYR A 11 -2.97 -4.96 2.30
CA TYR A 11 -3.85 -4.14 3.12
C TYR A 11 -5.14 -3.86 2.36
N LYS A 12 -6.28 -4.23 2.93
CA LYS A 12 -7.60 -3.90 2.39
C LYS A 12 -8.39 -3.10 3.42
N GLY A 13 -8.83 -1.89 3.07
CA GLY A 13 -9.67 -1.08 3.97
C GLY A 13 -9.46 0.42 3.90
N LYS A 14 -10.12 1.14 4.81
CA LYS A 14 -10.06 2.60 4.90
C LYS A 14 -9.10 3.01 6.00
N GLY A 15 -8.28 4.03 5.74
CA GLY A 15 -7.39 4.63 6.72
C GLY A 15 -5.94 4.73 6.22
N THR A 16 -5.05 5.05 7.16
CA THR A 16 -3.62 5.22 6.85
C THR A 16 -2.87 3.90 6.94
N LEU A 17 -2.34 3.42 5.84
CA LEU A 17 -1.41 2.29 5.83
C LEU A 17 -0.03 2.77 6.30
N ASN A 18 0.43 2.32 7.48
CA ASN A 18 1.79 2.58 7.97
C ASN A 18 2.61 1.28 7.95
N ALA A 19 3.47 1.11 6.95
CA ALA A 19 4.30 -0.07 6.79
C ALA A 19 5.78 0.25 6.87
N ARG A 20 6.54 -0.64 7.51
CA ARG A 20 7.97 -0.52 7.75
C ARG A 20 8.59 -1.90 7.47
N LEU A 21 9.16 -2.08 6.28
CA LEU A 21 9.65 -3.36 5.77
C LEU A 21 11.13 -3.27 5.42
N PHE A 22 11.93 -4.19 5.94
CA PHE A 22 13.39 -4.22 5.78
C PHE A 22 13.85 -5.59 5.27
N GLY A 23 14.82 -5.61 4.36
CA GLY A 23 15.53 -6.84 3.99
C GLY A 23 15.85 -6.98 2.50
N GLY A 24 15.64 -8.16 1.91
CA GLY A 24 16.08 -8.45 0.54
C GLY A 24 15.13 -7.88 -0.53
N ALA A 25 13.84 -8.19 -0.41
CA ALA A 25 12.77 -7.66 -1.25
C ALA A 25 11.50 -7.36 -0.44
N ASN A 26 10.76 -6.32 -0.82
CA ASN A 26 9.47 -5.97 -0.20
C ASN A 26 8.38 -5.79 -1.26
N VAL A 27 7.20 -6.36 -1.02
CA VAL A 27 6.01 -6.17 -1.86
C VAL A 27 4.84 -5.72 -0.98
N ILE A 28 4.21 -4.62 -1.35
CA ILE A 28 3.01 -4.12 -0.69
C ILE A 28 1.90 -3.97 -1.72
N THR A 29 0.73 -4.52 -1.40
CA THR A 29 -0.50 -4.31 -2.16
C THR A 29 -1.54 -3.67 -1.25
N ARG A 30 -2.11 -2.56 -1.70
CA ARG A 30 -3.17 -1.85 -1.00
C ARG A 30 -4.44 -1.81 -1.84
N GLU A 31 -5.59 -2.10 -1.24
CA GLU A 31 -6.91 -1.92 -1.84
C GLU A 31 -7.79 -1.12 -0.88
N GLY A 32 -8.08 0.15 -1.18
CA GLY A 32 -8.84 0.97 -0.23
C GLY A 32 -8.71 2.48 -0.38
N SER A 33 -9.09 3.22 0.66
CA SER A 33 -9.03 4.68 0.68
C SER A 33 -8.27 5.21 1.89
N GLY A 34 -7.72 6.43 1.80
CA GLY A 34 -6.85 7.04 2.82
C GLY A 34 -5.39 7.20 2.37
N ASN A 35 -4.46 7.40 3.31
CA ASN A 35 -3.05 7.68 3.03
C ASN A 35 -2.15 6.45 3.20
N SER A 36 -0.93 6.51 2.68
CA SER A 36 0.10 5.49 2.91
C SER A 36 1.42 6.13 3.35
N ILE A 37 2.01 5.62 4.43
CA ILE A 37 3.34 5.97 4.92
C ILE A 37 4.16 4.68 4.91
N LEU A 38 5.09 4.56 3.96
CA LEU A 38 5.84 3.33 3.71
C LEU A 38 7.34 3.59 3.88
N TYR A 39 7.99 2.81 4.74
CA TYR A 39 9.45 2.75 4.87
C TYR A 39 9.90 1.40 4.37
N LEU A 40 10.37 1.35 3.12
CA LEU A 40 10.76 0.11 2.43
C LEU A 40 12.27 0.15 2.15
N LEU A 41 13.04 -0.59 2.93
CA LEU A 41 14.49 -0.66 2.80
C LEU A 41 14.87 -2.07 2.38
N ALA A 42 15.02 -2.25 1.07
CA ALA A 42 15.44 -3.50 0.47
C ALA A 42 16.07 -3.26 -0.90
N GLY A 43 16.75 -4.28 -1.43
CA GLY A 43 17.31 -4.23 -2.79
C GLY A 43 16.24 -4.08 -3.86
N ALA A 44 15.04 -4.62 -3.63
CA ALA A 44 13.87 -4.41 -4.47
C ALA A 44 12.63 -4.07 -3.62
N ASN A 45 11.87 -3.06 -4.03
CA ASN A 45 10.62 -2.66 -3.39
C ASN A 45 9.53 -2.47 -4.43
N VAL A 46 8.37 -3.07 -4.23
CA VAL A 46 7.18 -2.91 -5.08
C VAL A 46 6.01 -2.47 -4.21
N PHE A 47 5.33 -1.41 -4.61
CA PHE A 47 4.08 -0.96 -4.00
C PHE A 47 3.01 -0.79 -5.08
N THR A 48 1.87 -1.46 -4.91
CA THR A 48 0.70 -1.36 -5.78
C THR A 48 -0.47 -0.85 -4.96
N ASP A 49 -1.09 0.25 -5.41
CA ASP A 49 -2.26 0.84 -4.76
C ASP A 49 -3.47 0.78 -5.69
N PHE A 50 -4.55 0.20 -5.18
CA PHE A 50 -5.86 0.13 -5.81
C PHE A 50 -6.80 1.07 -5.05
N PRO A 51 -6.85 2.36 -5.43
CA PRO A 51 -7.68 3.33 -4.74
C PRO A 51 -9.16 3.00 -4.91
N GLN A 52 -9.88 2.91 -3.80
CA GLN A 52 -11.33 2.88 -3.84
C GLN A 52 -11.85 4.31 -3.97
N ALA A 53 -12.67 4.55 -5.00
CA ALA A 53 -13.41 5.80 -5.14
C ALA A 53 -14.22 6.06 -3.87
N MET A 54 -14.25 7.33 -3.43
CA MET A 54 -15.21 7.76 -2.43
C MET A 54 -16.61 7.51 -3.01
N SER A 55 -17.30 6.48 -2.50
CA SER A 55 -18.69 6.18 -2.82
C SER A 55 -19.53 7.44 -2.62
N GLY A 56 -19.85 8.16 -3.70
CA GLY A 56 -20.68 9.37 -3.64
C GLY A 56 -20.33 10.49 -4.62
N VAL A 57 -19.22 10.45 -5.35
CA VAL A 57 -18.93 11.47 -6.37
C VAL A 57 -19.43 10.96 -7.74
N PRO A 58 -20.54 11.48 -8.30
CA PRO A 58 -20.90 11.16 -9.67
C PRO A 58 -19.79 11.68 -10.59
N TYR A 59 -19.31 10.83 -11.49
CA TYR A 59 -18.49 11.28 -12.61
C TYR A 59 -19.38 12.18 -13.46
N LEU A 60 -19.24 13.50 -13.33
CA LEU A 60 -19.86 14.43 -14.26
C LEU A 60 -19.08 14.29 -15.57
N ALA A 61 -19.61 13.51 -16.50
CA ALA A 61 -19.23 13.60 -17.89
C ALA A 61 -19.74 14.97 -18.38
N VAL A 62 -18.81 15.91 -18.58
CA VAL A 62 -19.03 17.14 -19.36
C VAL A 62 -18.64 16.86 -20.79
#